data_AF-A0A2P4NYM5-F1
#
_entry.id   AF-A0A2P4NYM5-F1
#
_cell.length_a   1.000
_cell.length_b   1.000
_cell.length_c   1.000
_cell.angle_alpha   90.00
_cell.angle_beta   90.00
_cell.angle_gamma   90.00
#
_symmetry.space_group_name_H-M   'P 1'
#
loop_
_entity.id
_entity.type
_entity.pdbx_description
1 polymer ?
#
loop_
_entity_poly.entity_id
_entity_poly.type
_entity_poly.pdbx_seq_one_letter_code
_entity_poly.pdbx_strand_id
1 'polypeptide(L)'
;MDEALTKPRNVSHTIYKLYNWLQKGLIDLDPEFQRETDSMLNNFYIPPVIFSCKKLDDKRWVRVCIDGKQRLTSIRKFINNEIPHINPSSGYANKRFYKGPNDKDSLTDSERELFECSEFICVEYYDLTLQQEQEIFSRVQLGIALTPAERLQAISSPIADFAHAIHNQYSTTLSLILDNKRSRPFQIISQSLHMIETEPERFNATPITITKYLKRDREVSEGFKALTKHVYTIIEEMINVDAELFRYGHKFSTVEFVFLAYMIAKLPKLPIYQYQNRLIAMRKHVWDKHSEVRFNTKVFSTLKEFVDNMTYEFTSNQQTISHALSSRDFNLNHQNISQPSSSRYDFNLNHQNISQPSSSRRLNSLQLNTNYNTYAYNLFDVKME
;
A
#
# COMPACT_ATOMS: atom_id res chain seq x y z
N MET A 1 -14.73 7.38 13.45
CA MET A 1 -13.86 8.16 14.35
C MET A 1 -12.63 7.31 14.53
N ASP A 2 -11.47 7.79 14.09
CA ASP A 2 -10.21 7.09 14.38
C ASP A 2 -10.00 7.20 15.88
N GLU A 3 -10.16 6.08 16.60
CA GLU A 3 -9.82 6.00 18.01
C GLU A 3 -8.34 6.31 18.15
N ALA A 4 -8.03 7.41 18.84
CA ALA A 4 -6.66 7.81 19.09
C ALA A 4 -5.93 6.68 19.83
N LEU A 5 -4.69 6.38 19.41
CA LEU A 5 -3.84 5.41 20.09
C LEU A 5 -3.73 5.76 21.58
N THR A 6 -3.76 4.74 22.44
CA THR A 6 -3.47 4.91 23.86
C THR A 6 -2.11 5.58 24.03
N LYS A 7 -2.02 6.55 24.95
CA LYS A 7 -0.77 7.23 25.23
C LYS A 7 0.29 6.20 25.66
N PRO A 8 1.43 6.10 24.95
CA PRO A 8 2.46 5.13 25.32
C PRO A 8 3.13 5.52 26.63
N ARG A 9 3.69 4.50 27.29
CA ARG A 9 4.56 4.67 28.44
C ARG A 9 6.02 4.49 28.03
N ASN A 10 6.84 5.51 28.24
CA ASN A 10 8.30 5.41 28.12
C ASN A 10 8.85 4.83 29.43
N VAL A 11 9.56 3.71 29.33
CA VAL A 11 10.17 3.03 30.47
C VAL A 11 11.56 2.54 30.10
N SER A 12 12.46 2.48 31.07
CA SER A 12 13.73 1.77 30.92
C SER A 12 13.60 0.38 31.55
N HIS A 13 14.08 -0.65 30.85
CA HIS A 13 14.20 -2.00 31.40
C HIS A 13 15.62 -2.51 31.24
N THR A 14 16.13 -3.19 32.27
CA THR A 14 17.44 -3.84 32.24
C THR A 14 17.46 -5.04 31.31
N ILE A 15 18.63 -5.37 30.76
CA ILE A 15 18.85 -6.55 29.93
C ILE A 15 18.44 -7.83 30.68
N TYR A 16 18.79 -7.93 31.96
CA TYR A 16 18.38 -9.04 32.83
C TYR A 16 16.86 -9.25 32.84
N LYS A 17 16.10 -8.17 32.96
CA LYS A 17 14.63 -8.21 33.02
C LYS A 17 14.03 -8.61 31.67
N LEU A 18 14.53 -8.05 30.57
CA LEU A 18 14.10 -8.39 29.21
C LEU A 18 14.39 -9.86 28.88
N TYR A 19 15.58 -10.36 29.23
CA TYR A 19 15.95 -11.76 29.06
C TYR A 19 15.04 -12.70 29.86
N ASN A 20 14.76 -12.38 31.12
CA ASN A 20 13.84 -13.16 31.94
C ASN A 20 12.42 -13.23 31.36
N TRP A 21 11.95 -12.16 30.71
CA TRP A 21 10.67 -12.17 30.01
C TRP A 21 10.69 -13.05 28.76
N LEU A 22 11.78 -13.03 27.99
CA LEU A 22 11.97 -13.92 26.84
C LEU A 22 11.95 -15.41 27.26
N GLN A 23 12.67 -15.75 28.33
CA GLN A 23 12.70 -17.13 28.86
C GLN A 23 11.34 -17.62 29.35
N LYS A 24 10.54 -16.72 29.93
CA LYS A 24 9.19 -17.04 30.42
C LYS A 24 8.12 -17.00 29.33
N GLY A 25 8.47 -16.76 28.07
CA GLY A 25 7.52 -16.60 26.97
C GLY A 25 6.60 -15.37 27.14
N LEU A 26 7.04 -14.35 27.89
CA LEU A 26 6.28 -13.12 28.13
C LEU A 26 6.56 -12.03 27.10
N ILE A 27 7.49 -12.29 26.16
CA ILE A 27 7.70 -11.49 24.96
C ILE A 27 7.46 -12.38 23.75
N ASP A 28 6.55 -11.95 22.88
CA ASP A 28 6.31 -12.56 21.58
C ASP A 28 7.18 -11.86 20.52
N LEU A 29 8.08 -12.61 19.91
CA LEU A 29 8.99 -12.15 18.86
C LEU A 29 8.49 -12.47 17.45
N ASP A 30 7.43 -13.26 17.30
CA ASP A 30 6.93 -13.74 16.01
C ASP A 30 5.44 -13.39 15.78
N PRO A 31 5.04 -12.10 15.89
CA PRO A 31 3.67 -11.72 15.62
C PRO A 31 3.30 -11.83 14.14
N GLU A 32 2.05 -12.17 13.85
CA GLU A 32 1.53 -12.44 12.49
C GLU A 32 1.79 -11.33 11.46
N PHE A 33 1.91 -10.07 11.90
CA PHE A 33 2.13 -8.92 11.03
C PHE A 33 3.60 -8.66 10.68
N GLN A 34 4.54 -9.39 11.29
CA GLN A 34 5.97 -9.21 11.07
C GLN A 34 6.50 -10.27 10.09
N ARG A 35 6.74 -9.89 8.83
CA ARG A 35 7.45 -10.76 7.86
C ARG A 35 8.97 -10.62 8.06
N GLU A 36 9.70 -11.72 7.89
CA GLU A 36 11.16 -11.74 8.03
C GLU A 36 11.80 -10.67 7.14
N THR A 37 12.55 -9.78 7.78
CA THR A 37 13.32 -8.72 7.13
C THR A 37 14.66 -8.57 7.84
N ASP A 38 15.72 -8.58 7.03
CA ASP A 38 17.12 -8.56 7.43
C ASP A 38 17.66 -7.15 7.71
N SER A 39 18.52 -7.12 8.73
CA SER A 39 19.73 -6.30 8.99
C SER A 39 19.92 -4.94 8.31
N MET A 40 20.28 -3.91 9.09
CA MET A 40 21.47 -3.07 8.84
C MET A 40 21.93 -2.31 10.10
N LEU A 41 23.26 -2.25 10.27
CA LEU A 41 24.02 -1.67 11.38
C LEU A 41 24.82 -0.43 10.95
N ASN A 42 24.97 0.53 11.86
CA ASN A 42 26.16 1.37 12.09
C ASN A 42 25.96 2.24 13.36
N ASN A 43 27.06 2.71 13.95
CA ASN A 43 27.19 3.48 15.20
C ASN A 43 26.26 4.71 15.33
N PHE A 44 25.01 4.50 15.69
CA PHE A 44 23.99 5.53 15.84
C PHE A 44 23.19 5.33 17.13
N TYR A 45 22.50 6.40 17.53
CA TYR A 45 21.44 6.42 18.54
C TYR A 45 20.67 5.09 18.59
N ILE A 46 20.68 4.42 19.73
CA ILE A 46 19.95 3.16 19.95
C ILE A 46 18.46 3.51 19.99
N PRO A 47 17.65 3.16 18.97
CA PRO A 47 16.23 3.48 18.97
C PRO A 47 15.53 2.75 20.14
N PRO A 48 14.36 3.19 20.61
CA PRO A 48 13.64 2.43 21.62
C PRO A 48 13.20 1.06 21.12
N VAL A 49 12.93 0.12 22.03
CA VAL A 49 12.20 -1.14 21.75
C VAL A 49 10.71 -0.85 21.94
N ILE A 50 9.85 -1.28 21.02
CA ILE A 50 8.41 -0.95 21.07
C ILE A 50 7.62 -2.22 21.33
N PHE A 51 6.75 -2.18 22.36
CA PHE A 51 5.89 -3.27 22.74
C PHE A 51 4.41 -2.90 22.67
N SER A 52 3.60 -3.87 22.23
CA SER A 52 2.17 -3.93 22.54
C SER A 52 1.97 -4.86 23.72
N CYS A 53 1.45 -4.35 24.83
CA CYS A 53 1.15 -5.10 26.03
C CYS A 53 -0.29 -5.63 25.97
N LYS A 54 -0.44 -6.96 25.95
CA LYS A 54 -1.72 -7.67 26.01
C LYS A 54 -1.86 -8.40 27.35
N LYS A 55 -3.03 -8.36 27.97
CA LYS A 55 -3.28 -9.15 29.19
C LYS A 55 -3.33 -10.62 28.83
N LEU A 56 -2.52 -11.41 29.51
CA LEU A 56 -2.59 -12.87 29.45
C LEU A 56 -3.56 -13.41 30.50
N ASP A 57 -3.56 -12.79 31.68
CA ASP A 57 -4.50 -13.00 32.78
C ASP A 57 -4.54 -11.75 33.68
N ASP A 58 -5.31 -11.77 34.76
CA ASP A 58 -5.48 -10.63 35.69
C ASP A 58 -4.17 -10.11 36.32
N LYS A 59 -3.08 -10.88 36.24
CA LYS A 59 -1.80 -10.56 36.91
C LYS A 59 -0.63 -10.43 35.94
N ARG A 60 -0.75 -10.88 34.69
CA ARG A 60 0.37 -10.99 33.74
C ARG A 60 0.05 -10.36 32.39
N TRP A 61 1.08 -9.71 31.85
CA TRP A 61 1.07 -9.10 30.52
C TRP A 61 2.06 -9.82 29.61
N VAL A 62 1.61 -10.13 28.40
CA VAL A 62 2.47 -10.51 27.27
C VAL A 62 2.82 -9.25 26.49
N ARG A 63 4.07 -9.13 26.07
CA ARG A 63 4.60 -8.04 25.26
C ARG A 63 4.85 -8.53 23.85
N VAL A 64 3.99 -8.15 22.93
CA VAL A 64 4.24 -8.37 21.50
C VAL A 64 5.27 -7.33 21.05
N CYS A 65 6.41 -7.79 20.54
CA CYS A 65 7.47 -6.93 20.04
C CYS A 65 7.06 -6.32 18.69
N ILE A 66 6.76 -5.02 18.66
CA ILE A 66 6.47 -4.29 17.41
C ILE A 66 7.78 -3.89 16.73
N ASP A 67 8.77 -3.41 17.49
CA ASP A 67 10.08 -3.04 16.97
C ASP A 67 11.20 -3.39 17.95
N GLY A 68 12.37 -3.77 17.42
CA GLY A 68 13.54 -4.18 18.22
C GLY A 68 13.75 -5.69 18.32
N LYS A 69 13.03 -6.50 17.51
CA LYS A 69 13.15 -7.97 17.47
C LYS A 69 14.60 -8.45 17.40
N GLN A 70 15.37 -7.95 16.43
CA GLN A 70 16.77 -8.37 16.24
C GLN A 70 17.62 -8.11 17.51
N ARG A 71 17.43 -6.97 18.17
CA ARG A 71 18.15 -6.62 19.40
C ARG A 71 17.81 -7.57 20.55
N LEU A 72 16.52 -7.87 20.74
CA LEU A 72 16.06 -8.83 21.75
C LEU A 72 16.56 -10.25 21.46
N THR A 73 16.54 -10.66 20.19
CA THR A 73 17.08 -11.95 19.75
C THR A 73 18.58 -12.04 20.00
N SER A 74 19.36 -11.00 19.65
CA SER A 74 20.80 -10.96 19.90
C SER A 74 21.13 -11.04 21.38
N ILE A 75 20.38 -10.35 22.25
CA ILE A 75 20.54 -10.46 23.71
C ILE A 75 20.35 -11.90 24.17
N ARG A 76 19.24 -12.53 23.75
CA ARG A 76 18.95 -13.93 24.11
C ARG A 76 20.05 -14.87 23.63
N LYS A 77 20.42 -14.78 22.35
CA LYS A 77 21.45 -15.62 21.74
C LYS A 77 22.80 -15.43 22.43
N PHE A 78 23.18 -14.19 22.77
CA PHE A 78 24.45 -13.90 23.42
C PHE A 78 24.50 -14.48 24.83
N ILE A 79 23.47 -14.23 25.67
CA ILE A 79 23.40 -14.78 27.04
C ILE A 79 23.41 -16.31 27.03
N ASN A 80 22.79 -16.92 26.02
CA ASN A 80 22.79 -18.37 25.82
C ASN A 80 24.10 -18.92 25.24
N ASN A 81 25.13 -18.10 25.01
CA ASN A 81 26.38 -18.45 24.31
C ASN A 81 26.19 -18.96 22.86
N GLU A 82 25.05 -18.69 22.22
CA GLU A 82 24.78 -19.08 20.83
C GLU A 82 25.51 -18.17 19.83
N ILE A 83 25.77 -16.92 20.21
CA ILE A 83 26.59 -15.97 19.45
C ILE A 83 27.67 -15.36 20.37
N PRO A 84 28.89 -15.08 19.86
CA PRO A 84 29.88 -14.32 20.60
C PRO A 84 29.75 -12.81 20.34
N HIS A 85 30.26 -12.02 21.29
CA HIS A 85 30.60 -10.62 21.07
C HIS A 85 31.90 -10.54 20.27
N ILE A 86 31.91 -9.70 19.22
CA ILE A 86 33.09 -9.45 18.40
C ILE A 86 33.39 -7.96 18.47
N ASN A 87 34.58 -7.60 18.93
CA ASN A 87 34.99 -6.20 18.93
C ASN A 87 35.30 -5.75 17.48
N PRO A 88 34.61 -4.72 16.95
CA PRO A 88 34.79 -4.24 15.58
C PRO A 88 36.23 -3.83 15.24
N SER A 89 37.00 -3.38 16.24
CA SER A 89 38.38 -2.94 16.07
C SER A 89 39.37 -4.08 15.86
N SER A 90 39.04 -5.29 16.30
CA SER A 90 39.93 -6.45 16.26
C SER A 90 39.38 -7.65 15.47
N GLY A 91 38.16 -7.55 14.96
CA GLY A 91 37.50 -8.60 14.18
C GLY A 91 37.35 -9.92 14.95
N TYR A 92 37.13 -11.01 14.21
CA TYR A 92 36.89 -12.37 14.74
C TYR A 92 38.02 -12.94 15.60
N ALA A 93 39.19 -12.30 15.65
CA ALA A 93 40.33 -12.73 16.46
C ALA A 93 40.08 -12.59 17.98
N ASN A 94 39.16 -11.71 18.41
CA ASN A 94 38.81 -11.49 19.82
C ASN A 94 37.30 -11.69 20.04
N LYS A 95 36.82 -12.91 19.80
CA LYS A 95 35.45 -13.30 20.13
C LYS A 95 35.32 -13.56 21.64
N ARG A 96 34.30 -12.99 22.29
CA ARG A 96 34.02 -13.22 23.71
C ARG A 96 32.60 -13.71 23.90
N PHE A 97 32.43 -14.80 24.64
CA PHE A 97 31.12 -15.38 24.97
C PHE A 97 30.59 -14.82 26.30
N TYR A 98 29.30 -14.98 26.58
CA TYR A 98 28.71 -14.53 27.84
C TYR A 98 29.28 -15.30 29.05
N LYS A 99 29.44 -16.62 28.90
CA LYS A 99 30.11 -17.50 29.87
C LYS A 99 31.04 -18.46 29.16
N GLY A 100 32.20 -18.74 29.74
CA GLY A 100 33.17 -19.68 29.20
C GLY A 100 34.15 -20.16 30.28
N PRO A 101 35.06 -21.08 29.92
CA PRO A 101 36.00 -21.65 30.88
C PRO A 101 37.10 -20.67 31.32
N ASN A 102 37.40 -19.65 30.50
CA ASN A 102 38.45 -18.66 30.76
C ASN A 102 37.95 -17.24 30.47
N ASP A 103 38.45 -16.25 31.24
CA ASP A 103 38.12 -14.83 31.09
C ASP A 103 38.64 -14.19 29.79
N LYS A 104 39.57 -14.87 29.11
CA LYS A 104 40.09 -14.43 27.81
C LYS A 104 39.03 -14.54 26.71
N ASP A 105 38.25 -15.62 26.73
CA ASP A 105 37.27 -15.95 25.69
C ASP A 105 35.83 -15.72 26.16
N SER A 106 35.63 -15.20 27.38
CA SER A 106 34.30 -14.90 27.93
C SER A 106 34.30 -13.67 28.82
N LEU A 107 33.11 -13.14 29.13
CA LEU A 107 32.96 -12.03 30.07
C LEU A 107 33.40 -12.45 31.48
N THR A 108 34.05 -11.55 32.22
CA THR A 108 34.26 -11.69 33.67
C THR A 108 32.94 -11.53 34.43
N ASP A 109 32.90 -11.88 35.71
CA ASP A 109 31.70 -11.66 36.56
C ASP A 109 31.26 -10.20 36.57
N SER A 110 32.20 -9.27 36.76
CA SER A 110 31.91 -7.83 36.78
C SER A 110 31.38 -7.32 35.44
N GLU A 111 31.90 -7.85 34.32
CA GLU A 111 31.42 -7.46 32.98
C GLU A 111 30.02 -8.03 32.69
N ARG A 112 29.71 -9.24 33.18
CA ARG A 112 28.36 -9.80 33.09
C ARG A 112 27.36 -8.97 33.88
N GLU A 113 27.70 -8.61 35.11
CA GLU A 113 26.85 -7.77 35.95
C GLU A 113 26.58 -6.41 35.28
N LEU A 114 27.62 -5.78 34.74
CA LEU A 114 27.48 -4.53 33.99
C LEU A 114 26.59 -4.68 32.75
N PHE A 115 26.75 -5.77 32.00
CA PHE A 115 25.90 -6.08 30.86
C PHE A 115 24.44 -6.30 31.27
N GLU A 116 24.19 -7.10 32.30
CA GLU A 116 22.85 -7.39 32.82
C GLU A 116 22.13 -6.15 33.36
N CYS A 117 22.88 -5.23 33.98
CA CYS A 117 22.38 -3.94 34.50
C CYS A 117 22.18 -2.88 33.41
N SER A 118 22.71 -3.08 32.20
CA SER A 118 22.51 -2.13 31.10
C SER A 118 21.03 -2.05 30.71
N GLU A 119 20.56 -0.86 30.33
CA GLU A 119 19.13 -0.59 30.10
C GLU A 119 18.80 -0.27 28.64
N PHE A 120 17.63 -0.72 28.20
CA PHE A 120 17.00 -0.26 26.96
C PHE A 120 15.84 0.69 27.28
N ILE A 121 15.74 1.76 26.49
CA ILE A 121 14.52 2.55 26.42
C ILE A 121 13.46 1.70 25.71
N CYS A 122 12.33 1.50 26.36
CA CYS A 122 11.17 0.80 25.83
C CYS A 122 9.95 1.72 25.79
N VAL A 123 9.14 1.56 24.76
CA VAL A 123 7.85 2.24 24.60
C VAL A 123 6.78 1.17 24.68
N GLU A 124 5.97 1.20 25.73
CA GLU A 124 4.90 0.24 25.97
C GLU A 124 3.54 0.88 25.68
N TYR A 125 2.83 0.34 24.69
CA TYR A 125 1.42 0.63 24.44
C TYR A 125 0.57 -0.47 25.08
N TYR A 126 -0.57 -0.11 25.65
CA TYR A 126 -1.48 -1.05 26.30
C TYR A 126 -2.78 -1.12 25.51
N ASP A 127 -3.37 -2.30 25.45
CA ASP A 127 -4.72 -2.51 24.90
C ASP A 127 -4.84 -2.07 23.42
N LEU A 128 -3.79 -2.30 22.62
CA LEU A 128 -3.82 -2.05 21.17
C LEU A 128 -4.61 -3.14 20.43
N THR A 129 -5.35 -2.71 19.40
CA THR A 129 -5.89 -3.60 18.38
C THR A 129 -4.81 -4.05 17.38
N LEU A 130 -5.02 -5.18 16.70
CA LEU A 130 -4.10 -5.68 15.67
C LEU A 130 -3.84 -4.64 14.56
N GLN A 131 -4.86 -3.86 14.18
CA GLN A 131 -4.73 -2.79 13.18
C GLN A 131 -3.79 -1.67 13.66
N GLN A 132 -3.86 -1.31 14.94
CA GLN A 132 -3.00 -0.28 15.54
C GLN A 132 -1.55 -0.79 15.66
N GLU A 133 -1.35 -2.08 15.97
CA GLU A 133 -0.03 -2.71 15.97
C GLU A 133 0.64 -2.63 14.59
N GLN A 134 -0.10 -3.00 13.53
CA GLN A 134 0.34 -2.90 12.14
C GLN A 134 0.67 -1.46 11.73
N GLU A 135 -0.13 -0.48 12.19
CA GLU A 135 0.11 0.93 11.91
C GLU A 135 1.41 1.45 12.57
N ILE A 136 1.64 1.11 13.84
CA ILE A 136 2.88 1.47 14.55
C ILE A 136 4.07 0.79 13.87
N PHE A 137 3.98 -0.50 13.55
CA PHE A 137 5.02 -1.24 12.82
C PHE A 137 5.38 -0.56 11.49
N SER A 138 4.37 -0.20 10.69
CA SER A 138 4.56 0.47 9.40
C SER A 138 5.26 1.83 9.55
N ARG A 139 4.88 2.61 10.58
CA ARG A 139 5.46 3.93 10.85
C ARG A 139 6.91 3.82 11.33
N VAL A 140 7.25 2.78 12.09
CA VAL A 140 8.61 2.59 12.65
C VAL A 140 9.58 2.07 11.59
N GLN A 141 9.14 1.16 10.71
CA GLN A 141 10.01 0.57 9.68
C GLN A 141 10.19 1.46 8.44
N LEU A 142 9.15 2.21 8.03
CA LEU A 142 9.15 2.93 6.76
C LEU A 142 9.07 4.45 6.90
N GLY A 143 8.74 4.98 8.09
CA GLY A 143 8.39 6.40 8.25
C GLY A 143 7.17 6.84 7.42
N ILE A 144 6.45 5.90 6.79
CA ILE A 144 5.38 6.17 5.83
C ILE A 144 4.10 5.56 6.39
N ALA A 145 3.13 6.41 6.70
CA ALA A 145 1.78 5.97 7.02
C ALA A 145 1.20 5.17 5.84
N LEU A 146 0.41 4.12 6.12
CA LEU A 146 -0.35 3.42 5.10
C LEU A 146 -1.08 4.43 4.22
N THR A 147 -0.88 4.30 2.92
CA THR A 147 -1.60 5.09 1.93
C THR A 147 -3.10 4.79 2.06
N PRO A 148 -3.99 5.71 1.63
CA PRO A 148 -5.41 5.45 1.63
C PRO A 148 -5.80 4.13 0.92
N ALA A 149 -5.07 3.75 -0.14
CA ALA A 149 -5.29 2.51 -0.87
C ALA A 149 -4.95 1.26 -0.04
N GLU A 150 -3.83 1.26 0.67
CA GLU A 150 -3.42 0.16 1.55
C GLU A 150 -4.39 -0.02 2.74
N ARG A 151 -4.89 1.09 3.29
CA ARG A 151 -5.94 1.03 4.35
C ARG A 151 -7.24 0.42 3.85
N LEU A 152 -7.64 0.73 2.62
CA LEU A 152 -8.83 0.12 2.01
C LEU A 152 -8.65 -1.38 1.81
N GLN A 153 -7.46 -1.81 1.37
CA GLN A 153 -7.17 -3.21 1.11
C GLN A 153 -7.21 -4.09 2.37
N ALA A 154 -6.93 -3.50 3.54
CA ALA A 154 -6.98 -4.19 4.83
C ALA A 154 -8.41 -4.41 5.37
N ILE A 155 -9.45 -3.87 4.73
CA ILE A 155 -10.84 -4.07 5.15
C ILE A 155 -11.27 -5.49 4.79
N SER A 156 -11.79 -6.23 5.77
CA SER A 156 -12.43 -7.52 5.58
C SER A 156 -13.95 -7.37 5.68
N SER A 157 -14.66 -7.78 4.63
CA SER A 157 -16.13 -7.75 4.48
C SER A 157 -16.51 -8.45 3.17
N PRO A 158 -17.75 -8.91 2.98
CA PRO A 158 -18.14 -9.58 1.75
C PRO A 158 -17.95 -8.72 0.48
N ILE A 159 -18.13 -7.40 0.55
CA ILE A 159 -17.91 -6.49 -0.58
C ILE A 159 -16.41 -6.23 -0.85
N ALA A 160 -15.58 -6.19 0.20
CA ALA A 160 -14.12 -6.09 0.05
C ALA A 160 -13.56 -7.38 -0.53
N ASP A 161 -14.04 -8.54 -0.08
CA ASP A 161 -13.66 -9.85 -0.62
C ASP A 161 -14.07 -9.98 -2.10
N PHE A 162 -15.24 -9.46 -2.46
CA PHE A 162 -15.65 -9.36 -3.87
C PHE A 162 -14.72 -8.43 -4.69
N ALA A 163 -14.33 -7.28 -4.15
CA ALA A 163 -13.36 -6.39 -4.81
C ALA A 163 -12.00 -7.07 -4.99
N HIS A 164 -11.54 -7.87 -4.01
CA HIS A 164 -10.35 -8.71 -4.12
C HIS A 164 -10.49 -9.77 -5.20
N ALA A 165 -11.64 -10.43 -5.30
CA ALA A 165 -11.90 -11.43 -6.34
C ALA A 165 -11.82 -10.81 -7.75
N ILE A 166 -12.42 -9.63 -7.96
CA ILE A 166 -12.29 -8.87 -9.21
C ILE A 166 -10.82 -8.49 -9.46
N HIS A 167 -10.11 -7.95 -8.46
CA HIS A 167 -8.71 -7.59 -8.62
C HIS A 167 -7.85 -8.78 -9.04
N ASN A 168 -8.00 -9.93 -8.37
CA ASN A 168 -7.22 -11.13 -8.65
C ASN A 168 -7.55 -11.73 -10.02
N GLN A 169 -8.80 -11.66 -10.45
CA GLN A 169 -9.22 -12.19 -11.75
C GLN A 169 -8.66 -11.36 -12.92
N TYR A 170 -8.64 -10.03 -12.79
CA TYR A 170 -8.29 -9.13 -13.88
C TYR A 170 -6.91 -8.44 -13.70
N SER A 171 -6.10 -8.85 -12.72
CA SER A 171 -4.86 -8.15 -12.33
C SER A 171 -3.88 -7.99 -13.49
N THR A 172 -3.67 -9.05 -14.25
CA THR A 172 -2.72 -9.09 -15.37
C THR A 172 -3.12 -8.08 -16.43
N THR A 173 -4.37 -8.11 -16.88
CA THR A 173 -4.89 -7.21 -17.91
C THR A 173 -4.93 -5.77 -17.43
N LEU A 174 -5.40 -5.52 -16.20
CA LEU A 174 -5.48 -4.17 -15.63
C LEU A 174 -4.11 -3.52 -15.44
N SER A 175 -3.05 -4.30 -15.17
CA SER A 175 -1.68 -3.76 -15.08
C SER A 175 -1.15 -3.18 -16.40
N LEU A 176 -1.78 -3.51 -17.54
CA LEU A 176 -1.46 -2.91 -18.84
C LEU A 176 -1.95 -1.47 -18.97
N ILE A 177 -2.83 -0.99 -18.09
CA ILE A 177 -3.40 0.36 -18.17
C ILE A 177 -3.38 1.13 -16.85
N LEU A 178 -3.21 0.43 -15.71
CA LEU A 178 -3.15 1.01 -14.37
C LEU A 178 -1.77 0.84 -13.73
N ASP A 179 -1.39 1.79 -12.88
CA ASP A 179 -0.20 1.66 -12.03
C ASP A 179 -0.49 0.65 -10.91
N ASN A 180 0.32 -0.41 -10.83
CA ASN A 180 0.18 -1.48 -9.83
C ASN A 180 0.90 -1.19 -8.50
N LYS A 181 1.38 0.05 -8.29
CA LYS A 181 2.03 0.43 -7.03
C LYS A 181 1.01 0.68 -5.91
N ARG A 182 1.39 0.27 -4.69
CA ARG A 182 0.73 0.62 -3.40
C ARG A 182 -0.79 0.44 -3.40
N SER A 183 -1.26 -0.73 -3.84
CA SER A 183 -2.68 -1.11 -3.78
C SER A 183 -3.62 -0.21 -4.59
N ARG A 184 -3.08 0.61 -5.51
CA ARG A 184 -3.86 1.54 -6.32
C ARG A 184 -4.95 0.85 -7.15
N PRO A 185 -4.72 -0.32 -7.78
CA PRO A 185 -5.79 -1.02 -8.51
C PRO A 185 -6.98 -1.38 -7.62
N PHE A 186 -6.74 -1.88 -6.41
CA PHE A 186 -7.80 -2.19 -5.45
C PHE A 186 -8.63 -0.95 -5.09
N GLN A 187 -7.99 0.20 -4.90
CA GLN A 187 -8.70 1.46 -4.66
C GLN A 187 -9.60 1.85 -5.84
N ILE A 188 -9.09 1.74 -7.08
CA ILE A 188 -9.85 2.10 -8.29
C ILE A 188 -11.04 1.15 -8.47
N ILE A 189 -10.84 -0.15 -8.24
CA ILE A 189 -11.92 -1.15 -8.26
C ILE A 189 -12.96 -0.83 -7.20
N SER A 190 -12.55 -0.55 -5.96
CA SER A 190 -13.49 -0.19 -4.90
C SER A 190 -14.32 1.07 -5.24
N GLN A 191 -13.70 2.04 -5.91
CA GLN A 191 -14.37 3.25 -6.37
C GLN A 191 -15.34 3.00 -7.54
N SER A 192 -15.01 2.11 -8.48
CA SER A 192 -15.91 1.75 -9.58
C SER A 192 -17.11 0.94 -9.07
N LEU A 193 -16.90 -0.01 -8.15
CA LEU A 193 -17.99 -0.75 -7.51
C LEU A 193 -18.97 0.19 -6.81
N HIS A 194 -18.45 1.10 -5.99
CA HIS A 194 -19.27 2.12 -5.34
C HIS A 194 -20.04 2.97 -6.36
N MET A 195 -19.41 3.38 -7.46
CA MET A 195 -20.04 4.18 -8.51
C MET A 195 -21.19 3.44 -9.21
N ILE A 196 -20.97 2.17 -9.57
CA ILE A 196 -21.98 1.34 -10.26
C ILE A 196 -23.14 1.04 -9.32
N GLU A 197 -22.88 0.75 -8.05
CA GLU A 197 -23.94 0.35 -7.11
C GLU A 197 -24.77 1.53 -6.60
N THR A 198 -24.12 2.65 -6.25
CA THR A 198 -24.79 3.74 -5.53
C THR A 198 -25.25 4.87 -6.43
N GLU A 199 -24.74 4.92 -7.67
CA GLU A 199 -25.06 5.92 -8.70
C GLU A 199 -25.17 7.34 -8.13
N PRO A 200 -24.12 7.85 -7.47
CA PRO A 200 -24.26 9.06 -6.68
C PRO A 200 -24.48 10.28 -7.59
N GLU A 201 -25.45 11.13 -7.23
CA GLU A 201 -25.73 12.40 -7.94
C GLU A 201 -24.60 13.43 -7.80
N ARG A 202 -23.83 13.33 -6.73
CA ARG A 202 -22.71 14.22 -6.43
C ARG A 202 -21.47 13.39 -6.13
N PHE A 203 -20.30 14.00 -6.32
CA PHE A 203 -19.03 13.33 -6.01
C PHE A 203 -19.01 12.81 -4.57
N ASN A 204 -18.91 11.49 -4.44
CA ASN A 204 -18.91 10.80 -3.16
C ASN A 204 -17.95 9.59 -3.17
N ALA A 205 -16.79 9.72 -3.81
CA ALA A 205 -15.79 8.65 -3.91
C ALA A 205 -14.52 8.94 -3.07
N THR A 206 -14.68 9.70 -1.98
CA THR A 206 -13.57 10.00 -1.06
C THR A 206 -13.10 8.74 -0.32
N PRO A 207 -11.84 8.68 0.17
CA PRO A 207 -11.38 7.53 0.94
C PRO A 207 -12.28 7.18 2.14
N ILE A 208 -12.87 8.20 2.80
CA ILE A 208 -13.79 8.01 3.91
C ILE A 208 -15.07 7.33 3.44
N THR A 209 -15.66 7.79 2.33
CA THR A 209 -16.87 7.19 1.78
C THR A 209 -16.61 5.75 1.33
N ILE A 210 -15.53 5.51 0.60
CA ILE A 210 -15.19 4.17 0.11
C ILE A 210 -14.90 3.23 1.29
N THR A 211 -14.25 3.70 2.35
CA THR A 211 -14.08 2.93 3.59
C THR A 211 -15.44 2.55 4.19
N LYS A 212 -16.38 3.51 4.29
CA LYS A 212 -17.73 3.25 4.81
C LYS A 212 -18.51 2.28 3.91
N TYR A 213 -18.33 2.38 2.60
CA TYR A 213 -18.93 1.47 1.62
C TYR A 213 -18.42 0.03 1.81
N LEU A 214 -17.10 -0.13 1.90
CA LEU A 214 -16.47 -1.44 2.08
C LEU A 214 -16.79 -2.05 3.44
N LYS A 215 -16.84 -1.27 4.53
CA LYS A 215 -17.17 -1.79 5.87
C LYS A 215 -18.63 -2.23 6.06
N ARG A 216 -19.49 -2.17 5.04
CA ARG A 216 -20.88 -2.62 5.15
C ARG A 216 -20.90 -4.14 5.27
N ASP A 217 -21.33 -4.62 6.42
CA ASP A 217 -21.58 -6.04 6.64
C ASP A 217 -22.88 -6.45 5.94
N ARG A 218 -22.76 -6.77 4.66
CA ARG A 218 -23.87 -7.23 3.82
C ARG A 218 -23.33 -8.15 2.74
N GLU A 219 -24.15 -9.11 2.31
CA GLU A 219 -23.84 -9.88 1.12
C GLU A 219 -23.93 -9.02 -0.14
N VAL A 220 -23.09 -9.35 -1.12
CA VAL A 220 -23.10 -8.75 -2.45
C VAL A 220 -24.17 -9.47 -3.27
N SER A 221 -25.15 -8.73 -3.80
CA SER A 221 -26.26 -9.33 -4.55
C SER A 221 -25.76 -9.97 -5.86
N GLU A 222 -26.37 -11.10 -6.25
CA GLU A 222 -25.98 -11.82 -7.47
C GLU A 222 -26.14 -10.96 -8.73
N GLY A 223 -27.17 -10.11 -8.80
CA GLY A 223 -27.34 -9.16 -9.89
C GLY A 223 -26.18 -8.16 -10.01
N PHE A 224 -25.70 -7.66 -8.87
CA PHE A 224 -24.56 -6.73 -8.86
C PHE A 224 -23.24 -7.42 -9.18
N LYS A 225 -23.05 -8.67 -8.73
CA LYS A 225 -21.90 -9.50 -9.12
C LYS A 225 -21.88 -9.75 -10.63
N ALA A 226 -23.01 -10.14 -11.21
CA ALA A 226 -23.14 -10.42 -12.64
C ALA A 226 -22.89 -9.16 -13.50
N LEU A 227 -23.46 -8.02 -13.10
CA LEU A 227 -23.24 -6.74 -13.77
C LEU A 227 -21.76 -6.34 -13.73
N THR A 228 -21.15 -6.39 -12.54
CA THR A 228 -19.72 -6.06 -12.36
C THR A 228 -18.83 -6.97 -13.19
N LYS A 229 -19.07 -8.28 -13.17
CA LYS A 229 -18.30 -9.24 -13.98
C LYS A 229 -18.40 -8.93 -15.47
N HIS A 230 -19.61 -8.61 -15.95
CA HIS A 230 -19.81 -8.18 -17.34
C HIS A 230 -18.99 -6.92 -17.67
N VAL A 231 -19.05 -5.90 -16.82
CA VAL A 231 -18.29 -4.65 -16.99
C VAL A 231 -16.79 -4.92 -17.11
N TYR A 232 -16.21 -5.70 -16.21
CA TYR A 232 -14.78 -5.98 -16.21
C TYR A 232 -14.34 -6.88 -17.38
N THR A 233 -15.19 -7.82 -17.81
CA THR A 233 -14.94 -8.60 -19.04
C THR A 233 -14.90 -7.70 -20.28
N ILE A 234 -15.82 -6.74 -20.40
CA ILE A 234 -15.79 -5.77 -21.52
C ILE A 234 -14.53 -4.89 -21.45
N ILE A 235 -14.12 -4.43 -20.27
CA ILE A 235 -12.88 -3.66 -20.11
C ILE A 235 -11.66 -4.50 -20.53
N GLU A 236 -11.59 -5.75 -20.11
CA GLU A 236 -10.53 -6.68 -20.52
C GLU A 236 -10.51 -6.91 -22.04
N GLU A 237 -11.66 -7.12 -22.67
CA GLU A 237 -11.77 -7.23 -24.13
C GLU A 237 -11.28 -5.96 -24.83
N MET A 238 -11.66 -4.77 -24.34
CA MET A 238 -11.19 -3.49 -24.88
C MET A 238 -9.66 -3.36 -24.79
N ILE A 239 -9.06 -3.74 -23.66
CA ILE A 239 -7.60 -3.70 -23.46
C ILE A 239 -6.89 -4.68 -24.40
N ASN A 240 -7.45 -5.89 -24.57
CA ASN A 240 -6.88 -6.91 -25.43
C ASN A 240 -6.95 -6.54 -26.92
N VAL A 241 -7.98 -5.78 -27.33
CA VAL A 241 -8.10 -5.25 -28.70
C VAL A 241 -7.11 -4.11 -28.93
N ASP A 242 -7.05 -3.14 -28.01
CA ASP A 242 -6.16 -1.99 -28.13
C ASP A 242 -5.86 -1.36 -26.75
N ALA A 243 -4.72 -1.73 -26.16
CA ALA A 243 -4.27 -1.16 -24.90
C ALA A 243 -3.77 0.29 -25.03
N GLU A 244 -3.33 0.71 -26.23
CA GLU A 244 -2.82 2.06 -26.48
C GLU A 244 -3.94 3.11 -26.46
N LEU A 245 -5.19 2.70 -26.71
CA LEU A 245 -6.40 3.49 -26.48
C LEU A 245 -6.43 4.16 -25.09
N PHE A 246 -5.94 3.45 -24.08
CA PHE A 246 -5.90 3.93 -22.69
C PHE A 246 -4.70 4.85 -22.43
N ARG A 247 -3.71 4.87 -23.32
CA ARG A 247 -2.47 5.64 -23.18
C ARG A 247 -2.43 6.88 -24.08
N TYR A 248 -3.35 6.98 -25.04
CA TYR A 248 -3.40 8.08 -26.00
C TYR A 248 -3.57 9.45 -25.33
N GLY A 249 -2.68 10.39 -25.67
CA GLY A 249 -2.66 11.76 -25.17
C GLY A 249 -2.18 11.85 -23.72
N HIS A 250 -3.09 11.68 -22.76
CA HIS A 250 -2.80 11.81 -21.33
C HIS A 250 -2.85 10.45 -20.63
N LYS A 251 -2.13 10.33 -19.50
CA LYS A 251 -2.18 9.14 -18.64
C LYS A 251 -3.63 8.86 -18.22
N PHE A 252 -4.07 7.60 -18.31
CA PHE A 252 -5.41 7.20 -17.88
C PHE A 252 -5.60 7.46 -16.38
N SER A 253 -6.49 8.40 -16.07
CA SER A 253 -6.76 8.80 -14.70
C SER A 253 -7.75 7.83 -14.03
N THR A 254 -7.72 7.81 -12.70
CA THR A 254 -8.67 7.02 -11.90
C THR A 254 -10.12 7.38 -12.17
N VAL A 255 -10.41 8.67 -12.37
CA VAL A 255 -11.79 9.10 -12.62
C VAL A 255 -12.27 8.66 -14.00
N GLU A 256 -11.41 8.71 -15.02
CA GLU A 256 -11.74 8.17 -16.35
C GLU A 256 -12.00 6.65 -16.30
N PHE A 257 -11.20 5.88 -15.54
CA PHE A 257 -11.46 4.45 -15.34
C PHE A 257 -12.82 4.19 -14.67
N VAL A 258 -13.11 4.91 -13.58
CA VAL A 258 -14.36 4.75 -12.83
C VAL A 258 -15.57 5.09 -13.70
N PHE A 259 -15.48 6.14 -14.53
CA PHE A 259 -16.55 6.50 -15.46
C PHE A 259 -16.65 5.57 -16.66
N LEU A 260 -15.56 4.95 -17.13
CA LEU A 260 -15.64 3.87 -18.11
C LEU A 260 -16.44 2.69 -17.57
N ALA A 261 -16.14 2.25 -16.35
CA ALA A 261 -16.86 1.16 -15.70
C ALA A 261 -18.35 1.49 -15.52
N TYR A 262 -18.65 2.72 -15.08
CA TYR A 262 -20.02 3.22 -14.94
C TYR A 262 -20.75 3.32 -16.29
N MET A 263 -20.09 3.80 -17.35
CA MET A 263 -20.65 3.90 -18.70
C MET A 263 -21.04 2.53 -19.26
N ILE A 264 -20.17 1.51 -19.10
CA ILE A 264 -20.47 0.15 -19.54
C ILE A 264 -21.66 -0.42 -18.76
N ALA A 265 -21.73 -0.16 -17.45
CA ALA A 265 -22.87 -0.59 -16.63
C ALA A 265 -24.20 0.05 -17.08
N LYS A 266 -24.17 1.32 -17.51
CA LYS A 266 -25.35 2.08 -17.96
C LYS A 266 -25.79 1.79 -19.39
N LEU A 267 -24.88 1.37 -20.26
CA LEU A 267 -25.12 1.15 -21.69
C LEU A 267 -24.91 -0.32 -22.05
N PRO A 268 -25.68 -1.26 -21.49
CA PRO A 268 -25.41 -2.69 -21.67
C PRO A 268 -25.58 -3.09 -23.15
N LYS A 269 -24.82 -4.13 -23.55
CA LYS A 269 -24.92 -4.80 -24.86
C LYS A 269 -24.50 -3.96 -26.08
N LEU A 270 -23.68 -2.93 -25.89
CA LEU A 270 -23.01 -2.31 -27.04
C LEU A 270 -21.86 -3.19 -27.55
N PRO A 271 -21.58 -3.18 -28.87
CA PRO A 271 -20.38 -3.82 -29.39
C PRO A 271 -19.12 -3.07 -28.94
N ILE A 272 -17.99 -3.79 -28.80
CA ILE A 272 -16.73 -3.27 -28.23
C ILE A 272 -16.27 -1.95 -28.87
N TYR A 273 -16.33 -1.84 -30.20
CA TYR A 273 -15.91 -0.62 -30.91
C TYR A 273 -16.72 0.62 -30.48
N GLN A 274 -17.98 0.47 -30.09
CA GLN A 274 -18.79 1.60 -29.61
C GLN A 274 -18.34 2.05 -28.22
N TYR A 275 -17.96 1.13 -27.32
CA TYR A 275 -17.36 1.52 -26.04
C TYR A 275 -16.01 2.20 -26.24
N GLN A 276 -15.18 1.74 -27.18
CA GLN A 276 -13.90 2.38 -27.50
C GLN A 276 -14.11 3.81 -28.03
N ASN A 277 -15.03 4.01 -28.99
CA ASN A 277 -15.36 5.33 -29.52
C ASN A 277 -15.90 6.27 -28.43
N ARG A 278 -16.78 5.77 -27.56
CA ARG A 278 -17.32 6.55 -26.44
C ARG A 278 -16.25 6.88 -25.40
N LEU A 279 -15.32 5.98 -25.13
CA LEU A 279 -14.16 6.26 -24.27
C LEU A 279 -13.33 7.41 -24.86
N ILE A 280 -12.98 7.37 -26.15
CA ILE A 280 -12.24 8.46 -26.80
C ILE A 280 -12.99 9.79 -26.68
N ALA A 281 -14.30 9.78 -26.97
CA ALA A 281 -15.13 10.97 -26.88
C ALA A 281 -15.20 11.53 -25.45
N MET A 282 -15.38 10.66 -24.45
CA MET A 282 -15.41 11.02 -23.03
C MET A 282 -14.08 11.65 -22.59
N ARG A 283 -12.96 11.04 -22.96
CA ARG A 283 -11.62 11.53 -22.63
C ARG A 283 -11.35 12.89 -23.27
N LYS A 284 -11.67 13.04 -24.55
CA LYS A 284 -11.58 14.35 -25.22
C LYS A 284 -12.44 15.40 -24.51
N HIS A 285 -13.69 15.07 -24.20
CA HIS A 285 -14.63 15.99 -23.57
C HIS A 285 -14.13 16.52 -22.22
N VAL A 286 -13.55 15.66 -21.39
CA VAL A 286 -13.06 16.08 -20.07
C VAL A 286 -11.76 16.88 -20.16
N TRP A 287 -10.83 16.50 -21.05
CA TRP A 287 -9.56 17.22 -21.22
C TRP A 287 -9.72 18.57 -21.93
N ASP A 288 -10.72 18.73 -22.81
CA ASP A 288 -11.04 20.03 -23.41
C ASP A 288 -11.58 21.04 -22.36
N LYS A 289 -12.09 20.56 -21.22
CA LYS A 289 -12.70 21.39 -20.15
C LYS A 289 -11.80 21.57 -18.92
N HIS A 290 -10.84 20.68 -18.68
CA HIS A 290 -10.05 20.66 -17.45
C HIS A 290 -8.55 20.57 -17.76
N SER A 291 -7.74 21.42 -17.13
CA SER A 291 -6.28 21.36 -17.22
C SER A 291 -5.67 20.16 -16.52
N GLU A 292 -6.36 19.61 -15.51
CA GLU A 292 -6.00 18.37 -14.83
C GLU A 292 -7.23 17.51 -14.58
N VAL A 293 -7.16 16.25 -15.00
CA VAL A 293 -8.23 15.27 -14.79
C VAL A 293 -7.94 14.45 -13.53
N ARG A 294 -8.44 14.95 -12.39
CA ARG A 294 -8.36 14.29 -11.07
C ARG A 294 -9.75 13.88 -10.58
N PHE A 295 -9.80 12.92 -9.66
CA PHE A 295 -11.08 12.47 -9.09
C PHE A 295 -11.57 13.44 -8.00
N ASN A 296 -12.20 14.52 -8.45
CA ASN A 296 -12.76 15.59 -7.61
C ASN A 296 -14.17 15.97 -8.09
N THR A 297 -14.82 16.88 -7.36
CA THR A 297 -16.20 17.30 -7.65
C THR A 297 -16.39 17.89 -9.04
N LYS A 298 -15.47 18.74 -9.53
CA LYS A 298 -15.62 19.42 -10.82
C LYS A 298 -15.56 18.43 -11.99
N VAL A 299 -14.53 17.60 -12.00
CA VAL A 299 -14.31 16.59 -13.05
C VAL A 299 -15.39 15.52 -12.99
N PHE A 300 -15.82 15.12 -11.79
CA PHE A 300 -16.94 14.21 -11.60
C PHE A 300 -18.21 14.74 -12.26
N SER A 301 -18.61 15.99 -11.99
CA SER A 301 -19.82 16.57 -12.58
C SER A 301 -19.76 16.60 -14.11
N THR A 302 -18.61 16.96 -14.68
CA THR A 302 -18.42 16.95 -16.14
C THR A 302 -18.58 15.56 -16.76
N LEU A 303 -17.98 14.53 -16.15
CA LEU A 303 -18.07 13.17 -16.66
C LEU A 303 -19.44 12.53 -16.41
N LYS A 304 -20.09 12.86 -15.28
CA LYS A 304 -21.45 12.41 -14.97
C LYS A 304 -22.45 12.95 -15.97
N GLU A 305 -22.41 14.26 -16.25
CA GLU A 305 -23.23 14.89 -17.28
C GLU A 305 -23.02 14.22 -18.65
N PHE A 306 -21.76 13.97 -19.03
CA PHE A 306 -21.44 13.31 -20.29
C PHE A 306 -22.05 11.90 -20.40
N VAL A 307 -21.91 11.07 -19.36
CA VAL A 307 -22.44 9.69 -19.37
C VAL A 307 -23.97 9.65 -19.26
N ASP A 308 -24.57 10.55 -18.48
CA ASP A 308 -26.03 10.62 -18.33
C ASP A 308 -26.69 11.05 -19.65
N ASN A 309 -26.12 12.04 -20.35
CA ASN A 309 -26.61 12.45 -21.67
C ASN A 309 -26.54 11.31 -22.69
N MET A 310 -25.44 10.54 -22.70
CA MET A 310 -25.34 9.34 -23.54
C MET A 310 -26.38 8.27 -23.19
N THR A 311 -26.69 8.12 -21.90
CA THR A 311 -27.71 7.17 -21.42
C THR A 311 -29.10 7.60 -21.86
N TYR A 312 -29.40 8.90 -21.76
CA TYR A 312 -30.65 9.47 -22.27
C TYR A 312 -30.80 9.18 -23.76
N GLU A 313 -29.80 9.51 -24.59
CA GLU A 313 -29.80 9.23 -26.03
C GLU A 313 -29.97 7.73 -26.35
N PHE A 314 -29.31 6.87 -25.58
CA PHE A 314 -29.41 5.42 -25.76
C PHE A 314 -30.83 4.91 -25.46
N THR A 315 -31.41 5.33 -24.33
CA THR A 315 -32.78 4.96 -23.94
C THR A 315 -33.82 5.51 -24.91
N SER A 316 -33.68 6.76 -25.36
CA SER A 316 -34.56 7.33 -26.37
C SER A 316 -34.48 6.56 -27.66
N ASN A 317 -33.28 6.22 -28.15
CA ASN A 317 -33.13 5.45 -29.38
C ASN A 317 -33.73 4.05 -29.28
N GLN A 318 -33.63 3.37 -28.13
CA GLN A 318 -34.32 2.08 -27.94
C GLN A 318 -35.84 2.22 -27.89
N GLN A 319 -36.36 3.29 -27.26
CA GLN A 319 -37.80 3.59 -27.29
C GLN A 319 -38.27 3.90 -28.72
N THR A 320 -37.54 4.72 -29.48
CA THR A 320 -37.86 5.03 -30.88
C THR A 320 -37.78 3.78 -31.77
N ILE A 321 -36.81 2.90 -31.57
CA ILE A 321 -36.71 1.61 -32.29
C ILE A 321 -37.89 0.69 -31.91
N SER A 322 -38.27 0.63 -30.62
CA SER A 322 -39.43 -0.17 -30.19
C SER A 322 -40.75 0.36 -30.73
N HIS A 323 -40.89 1.67 -30.93
CA HIS A 323 -42.05 2.29 -31.58
C HIS A 323 -42.02 2.16 -33.11
N ALA A 324 -40.84 2.28 -33.74
CA ALA A 324 -40.66 2.12 -35.19
C ALA A 324 -40.82 0.66 -35.66
N LEU A 325 -40.50 -0.33 -34.81
CA LEU A 325 -40.73 -1.75 -35.09
C LEU A 325 -42.21 -2.16 -35.02
N SER A 326 -43.13 -1.22 -34.72
CA SER A 326 -44.57 -1.42 -34.89
C SER A 326 -45.09 -0.97 -36.26
N SER A 327 -44.24 -0.48 -37.17
CA SER A 327 -44.68 -0.02 -38.49
C SER A 327 -43.60 -0.14 -39.57
N ARG A 328 -43.79 -1.19 -40.39
CA ARG A 328 -43.35 -1.37 -41.79
C ARG A 328 -41.92 -1.84 -42.05
N ASP A 329 -41.90 -2.95 -42.79
CA ASP A 329 -40.90 -3.46 -43.72
C ASP A 329 -39.93 -2.41 -44.29
N PHE A 330 -38.63 -2.74 -44.38
CA PHE A 330 -37.96 -2.95 -45.67
C PHE A 330 -36.47 -3.35 -45.52
N ASN A 331 -36.20 -4.49 -46.12
CA ASN A 331 -34.99 -5.02 -46.72
C ASN A 331 -34.03 -3.97 -47.37
N LEU A 332 -32.69 -4.14 -47.19
CA LEU A 332 -31.64 -4.27 -48.24
C LEU A 332 -30.25 -3.65 -47.91
N ASN A 333 -29.25 -4.53 -48.10
CA ASN A 333 -27.95 -4.38 -48.80
C ASN A 333 -26.73 -3.65 -48.22
N HIS A 334 -25.67 -4.47 -48.10
CA HIS A 334 -24.25 -4.18 -48.27
C HIS A 334 -23.89 -3.26 -49.44
N GLN A 335 -22.89 -2.38 -49.24
CA GLN A 335 -21.71 -2.20 -50.12
C GLN A 335 -20.62 -1.30 -49.47
N ASN A 336 -19.46 -1.90 -49.17
CA ASN A 336 -18.11 -1.64 -49.71
C ASN A 336 -17.37 -0.25 -49.72
N ILE A 337 -16.08 -0.30 -49.30
CA ILE A 337 -14.85 0.41 -49.80
C ILE A 337 -14.66 1.86 -49.24
N SER A 338 -13.52 2.42 -48.78
CA SER A 338 -12.04 2.26 -48.99
C SER A 338 -11.24 3.11 -47.96
N GLN A 339 -9.97 2.73 -47.68
CA GLN A 339 -8.92 3.63 -47.14
C GLN A 339 -8.36 4.60 -48.19
N PRO A 340 -7.63 5.67 -47.78
CA PRO A 340 -6.21 5.71 -48.16
C PRO A 340 -5.21 6.38 -47.17
N SER A 341 -4.03 5.74 -47.05
CA SER A 341 -2.63 6.23 -47.08
C SER A 341 -2.14 7.53 -46.39
N SER A 342 -1.23 7.32 -45.43
CA SER A 342 0.14 7.88 -45.25
C SER A 342 0.52 9.29 -45.74
N SER A 343 1.09 10.09 -44.83
CA SER A 343 2.20 11.01 -45.15
C SER A 343 3.16 11.18 -43.95
N ARG A 344 4.46 11.15 -44.29
CA ARG A 344 5.63 11.35 -43.41
C ARG A 344 5.83 12.83 -43.14
N TYR A 345 6.31 13.17 -41.93
CA TYR A 345 7.04 14.40 -41.68
C TYR A 345 8.28 14.11 -40.84
N ASP A 346 9.45 14.33 -41.44
CA ASP A 346 10.75 14.49 -40.79
C ASP A 346 10.79 15.83 -40.03
N PHE A 347 11.39 15.86 -38.84
CA PHE A 347 11.97 17.10 -38.31
C PHE A 347 13.21 16.85 -37.43
N ASN A 348 14.19 17.71 -37.67
CA ASN A 348 15.58 17.66 -37.24
C ASN A 348 15.82 17.81 -35.73
N LEU A 349 16.92 17.16 -35.30
CA LEU A 349 17.65 17.43 -34.06
C LEU A 349 18.22 18.87 -34.04
N ASN A 350 18.21 19.49 -32.87
CA ASN A 350 19.21 20.49 -32.50
C ASN A 350 19.64 20.35 -31.04
N HIS A 351 20.94 20.21 -30.86
CA HIS A 351 21.69 20.24 -29.61
C HIS A 351 21.71 21.63 -28.99
N GLN A 352 21.48 21.75 -27.68
CA GLN A 352 22.13 22.78 -26.85
C GLN A 352 22.51 22.20 -25.48
N ASN A 353 23.82 22.26 -25.20
CA ASN A 353 24.46 22.14 -23.89
C ASN A 353 24.06 23.32 -23.00
N ILE A 354 24.01 23.13 -21.67
CA ILE A 354 24.49 24.08 -20.63
C ILE A 354 24.52 23.37 -19.25
N SER A 355 25.76 23.19 -18.76
CA SER A 355 26.32 23.45 -17.41
C SER A 355 25.59 23.07 -16.11
N GLN A 356 26.28 22.27 -15.28
CA GLN A 356 26.13 22.22 -13.81
C GLN A 356 26.84 23.40 -13.12
N PRO A 357 26.57 23.62 -11.82
CA PRO A 357 27.68 23.46 -10.86
C PRO A 357 27.31 22.78 -9.53
N SER A 358 28.35 22.17 -8.97
CA SER A 358 28.49 21.55 -7.65
C SER A 358 28.80 22.59 -6.55
N SER A 359 28.41 22.30 -5.30
CA SER A 359 29.22 22.65 -4.12
C SER A 359 28.79 21.91 -2.86
N SER A 360 29.79 21.39 -2.18
CA SER A 360 29.82 20.70 -0.89
C SER A 360 30.12 21.69 0.24
N ARG A 361 29.70 21.40 1.48
CA ARG A 361 30.36 21.88 2.71
C ARG A 361 30.01 21.02 3.93
N ARG A 362 31.06 20.42 4.52
CA ARG A 362 31.11 19.80 5.85
C ARG A 362 31.29 20.87 6.92
N LEU A 363 30.80 20.60 8.14
CA LEU A 363 31.25 21.24 9.38
C LEU A 363 31.34 20.19 10.50
N ASN A 364 32.56 20.01 11.03
CA ASN A 364 32.87 19.46 12.36
C ASN A 364 32.40 20.49 13.43
N SER A 365 32.21 20.28 14.73
CA SER A 365 32.76 19.36 15.75
C SER A 365 32.00 19.67 17.07
N LEU A 366 31.98 18.74 18.05
CA LEU A 366 32.34 18.97 19.47
C LEU A 366 32.05 17.73 20.32
N GLN A 367 33.10 17.19 20.94
CA GLN A 367 33.10 16.06 21.87
C GLN A 367 32.63 16.49 23.27
N LEU A 368 31.81 15.65 23.91
CA LEU A 368 31.61 15.63 25.36
C LEU A 368 31.65 14.17 25.85
N ASN A 369 32.40 13.97 26.93
CA ASN A 369 32.76 12.69 27.56
C ASN A 369 31.57 11.73 27.80
N THR A 370 31.65 10.53 27.22
CA THR A 370 30.80 9.37 27.55
C THR A 370 31.66 8.11 27.68
N ASN A 371 32.16 7.83 28.89
CA ASN A 371 32.92 6.60 29.18
C ASN A 371 32.13 5.55 29.99
N TYR A 372 30.83 5.76 30.24
CA TYR A 372 30.02 4.83 31.06
C TYR A 372 29.16 3.86 30.24
N ASN A 373 29.03 4.11 28.93
CA ASN A 373 28.13 3.36 28.06
C ASN A 373 28.87 2.38 27.12
N THR A 374 30.18 2.45 27.02
CA THR A 374 30.94 1.83 25.91
C THR A 374 30.86 0.29 25.87
N TYR A 375 30.60 -0.39 26.98
CA TYR A 375 30.59 -1.86 27.03
C TYR A 375 29.32 -2.51 26.47
N ALA A 376 28.14 -1.94 26.73
CA ALA A 376 26.91 -2.41 26.10
C ALA A 376 26.83 -1.99 24.62
N TYR A 377 27.41 -0.84 24.29
CA TYR A 377 27.32 -0.24 22.95
C TYR A 377 28.13 -1.02 21.92
N ASN A 378 29.27 -1.59 22.31
CA ASN A 378 30.08 -2.42 21.42
C ASN A 378 29.48 -3.82 21.18
N LEU A 379 28.48 -4.25 21.95
CA LEU A 379 27.91 -5.60 21.82
C LEU A 379 26.99 -5.76 20.61
N PHE A 380 26.53 -4.66 20.04
CA PHE A 380 25.50 -4.65 18.99
C PHE A 380 26.03 -4.43 17.58
N ASP A 381 27.34 -4.21 17.38
CA ASP A 381 28.00 -4.16 16.05
C ASP A 381 28.24 -5.57 15.46
N VAL A 382 27.21 -6.43 15.45
CA VAL A 382 27.31 -7.77 14.87
C VAL A 382 26.81 -7.77 13.43
N LYS A 383 27.74 -7.73 12.47
CA LYS A 383 27.46 -8.26 11.13
C LYS A 383 27.01 -9.71 11.29
N MET A 384 25.75 -9.99 10.96
CA MET A 384 25.30 -11.34 10.66
C MET A 384 25.70 -11.63 9.20
N GLU A 385 26.56 -12.62 9.01
CA GLU A 385 26.56 -13.43 7.78
C GLU A 385 25.63 -14.62 8.00
#